data_AF-A0A438DER7-F1
#
_entry.id   AF-A0A438DER7-F1
#
_cell.length_a   1.000
_cell.length_b   1.000
_cell.length_c   1.000
_cell.angle_alpha   90.00
_cell.angle_beta   90.00
_cell.angle_gamma   90.00
#
_symmetry.space_group_name_H-M   'P 1'
#
loop_
_entity.id
_entity.type
_entity.pdbx_description
1 polymer ?
#
loop_
_entity_poly.entity_id
_entity_poly.type
_entity_poly.pdbx_seq_one_letter_code
_entity_poly.pdbx_strand_id
1 'polypeptide(L)'
;MTTGIIESLNAVLKNARDLPVLQLVEELRNLLQKWFVTRQQQAMSMSTELTMWTDGELRSRYNMSATYVVEPINSKECNVNYAGISA
;
A
#
# COMPACT_ATOMS: atom_id res chain seq x y z
N MET A 1 0.59 17.76 14.25
CA MET A 1 0.27 18.33 12.93
C MET A 1 0.92 17.47 11.86
N THR A 2 0.17 16.98 10.90
CA THR A 2 0.64 16.03 9.87
C THR A 2 1.46 16.77 8.81
N THR A 3 2.73 17.05 9.11
CA THR A 3 3.64 17.85 8.25
C THR A 3 3.81 17.24 6.86
N GLY A 4 3.78 15.92 6.75
CA GLY A 4 4.05 15.21 5.49
C GLY A 4 3.06 15.49 4.35
N ILE A 5 1.77 15.73 4.65
CA ILE A 5 0.78 16.06 3.59
C ILE A 5 1.07 17.45 3.01
N ILE A 6 1.32 18.42 3.90
CA ILE A 6 1.63 19.79 3.51
C ILE A 6 2.94 19.83 2.73
N GLU A 7 3.98 19.13 3.19
CA GLU A 7 5.27 19.02 2.52
C GLU A 7 5.15 18.38 1.12
N SER A 8 4.38 17.30 0.99
CA SER A 8 4.15 16.62 -0.30
C SER A 8 3.42 17.51 -1.30
N LEU A 9 2.32 18.16 -0.89
CA LEU A 9 1.62 19.12 -1.75
C LEU A 9 2.53 20.29 -2.13
N ASN A 10 3.31 20.77 -1.18
CA ASN A 10 4.26 21.84 -1.40
C ASN A 10 5.36 21.46 -2.40
N ALA A 11 5.81 20.21 -2.42
CA ALA A 11 6.78 19.70 -3.36
C ALA A 11 6.18 19.54 -4.76
N VAL A 12 4.98 18.96 -4.87
CA VAL A 12 4.31 18.74 -6.17
C VAL A 12 3.91 20.06 -6.82
N LEU A 13 3.43 21.03 -6.03
CA LEU A 13 2.99 22.33 -6.52
C LEU A 13 4.11 23.37 -6.59
N LYS A 14 5.38 23.00 -6.34
CA LYS A 14 6.49 23.95 -6.24
C LYS A 14 6.54 24.93 -7.41
N ASN A 15 6.31 24.45 -8.63
CA ASN A 15 6.33 25.27 -9.85
C ASN A 15 4.99 25.97 -10.15
N ALA A 16 3.90 25.53 -9.50
CA ALA A 16 2.56 26.06 -9.69
C ALA A 16 2.22 27.21 -8.71
N ARG A 17 3.03 27.41 -7.66
CA ARG A 17 2.78 28.44 -6.63
C ARG A 17 2.89 29.87 -7.13
N ASP A 18 3.74 30.09 -8.13
CA ASP A 18 3.94 31.42 -8.72
C ASP A 18 2.89 31.72 -9.81
N LEU A 19 1.99 30.77 -10.08
CA LEU A 19 0.91 30.96 -11.04
C LEU A 19 -0.22 31.80 -10.44
N PRO A 20 -0.98 32.53 -11.28
CA PRO A 20 -2.25 33.12 -10.89
C PRO A 20 -3.17 32.10 -10.20
N VAL A 21 -3.95 32.55 -9.23
CA VAL A 21 -4.84 31.71 -8.40
C VAL A 21 -5.68 30.75 -9.24
N LEU A 22 -6.20 31.22 -10.37
CA LEU A 22 -6.99 30.40 -11.29
C LEU A 22 -6.20 29.17 -11.77
N GLN A 23 -4.97 29.36 -12.24
CA GLN A 23 -4.14 28.27 -12.74
C GLN A 23 -3.73 27.31 -11.62
N LEU A 24 -3.41 27.82 -10.42
CA LEU A 24 -3.14 26.96 -9.26
C LEU A 24 -4.32 26.06 -8.91
N VAL A 25 -5.55 26.58 -8.96
CA VAL A 25 -6.77 25.80 -8.72
C VAL A 25 -6.98 24.74 -9.80
N GLU A 26 -6.66 25.04 -11.06
CA GLU A 26 -6.70 24.05 -12.15
C GLU A 26 -5.70 22.92 -11.95
N GLU A 27 -4.47 23.23 -11.54
CA GLU A 27 -3.45 22.22 -11.24
C GLU A 27 -3.85 21.31 -10.07
N LEU A 28 -4.40 21.89 -9.00
CA LEU A 28 -4.96 21.13 -7.88
C LEU A 28 -6.10 20.21 -8.30
N ARG A 29 -7.03 20.71 -9.11
CA ARG A 29 -8.13 19.91 -9.66
C ARG A 29 -7.60 18.75 -10.49
N ASN A 30 -6.65 19.00 -11.38
CA ASN A 30 -6.04 17.98 -12.23
C ASN A 30 -5.35 16.89 -11.39
N LEU A 31 -4.63 17.29 -10.33
CA LEU A 31 -3.95 16.36 -9.43
C LEU A 31 -4.94 15.44 -8.72
N LEU A 32 -6.00 16.00 -8.14
CA LEU A 32 -7.04 15.24 -7.44
C LEU A 32 -7.80 14.31 -8.39
N GLN A 33 -8.13 14.79 -9.59
CA GLN A 33 -8.80 13.97 -10.61
C GLN A 33 -7.94 12.80 -11.06
N LYS A 34 -6.66 13.04 -11.38
CA LYS A 34 -5.71 11.98 -11.74
C LYS A 34 -5.56 10.95 -10.63
N TRP A 35 -5.41 11.41 -9.38
CA TRP A 35 -5.31 10.53 -8.21
C TRP A 35 -6.56 9.66 -8.05
N PHE A 36 -7.75 10.27 -8.14
CA PHE A 36 -9.02 9.57 -7.98
C PHE A 36 -9.23 8.53 -9.07
N VAL A 37 -9.08 8.91 -10.35
CA VAL A 37 -9.24 7.99 -11.48
C VAL A 37 -8.26 6.82 -11.39
N THR A 38 -7.00 7.08 -11.03
CA THR A 38 -5.99 6.02 -10.86
C THR A 38 -6.41 5.03 -9.77
N ARG A 39 -6.86 5.53 -8.61
CA ARG A 39 -7.29 4.67 -7.50
C ARG A 39 -8.59 3.93 -7.79
N GLN A 40 -9.53 4.57 -8.47
CA GLN A 40 -10.78 3.94 -8.90
C GLN A 40 -10.50 2.80 -9.88
N GLN A 41 -9.64 3.03 -10.88
CA GLN A 41 -9.27 1.99 -11.85
C GLN A 41 -8.56 0.81 -11.16
N GLN A 42 -7.67 1.10 -10.21
CA GLN A 42 -7.04 0.07 -9.38
C GLN A 42 -8.10 -0.74 -8.62
N ALA A 43 -9.02 -0.08 -7.91
CA ALA A 43 -10.09 -0.75 -7.17
C ALA A 43 -10.98 -1.62 -8.07
N MET A 44 -11.35 -1.14 -9.26
CA MET A 44 -12.14 -1.91 -10.22
C MET A 44 -11.41 -3.13 -10.78
N SER A 45 -10.07 -3.10 -10.81
CA SER A 45 -9.25 -4.23 -11.28
C SER A 45 -8.98 -5.30 -10.21
N MET A 46 -9.34 -5.02 -8.95
CA MET A 46 -9.07 -5.92 -7.83
C MET A 46 -10.14 -6.99 -7.71
N SER A 47 -9.71 -8.23 -7.48
CA SER A 47 -10.60 -9.38 -7.28
C SER A 47 -11.04 -9.58 -5.82
N THR A 48 -10.44 -8.83 -4.90
CA THR A 48 -10.71 -8.89 -3.46
C THR A 48 -10.97 -7.48 -2.92
N GLU A 49 -11.60 -7.38 -1.76
CA GLU A 49 -11.82 -6.10 -1.06
C GLU A 49 -10.53 -5.53 -0.44
N LEU A 50 -9.44 -6.31 -0.45
CA LEU A 50 -8.18 -5.95 0.16
C LEU A 50 -7.35 -5.11 -0.78
N THR A 51 -6.71 -4.05 -0.29
CA THR A 51 -5.77 -3.25 -1.11
C THR A 51 -4.67 -4.14 -1.72
N MET A 52 -4.17 -3.79 -2.90
CA MET A 52 -3.09 -4.55 -3.57
C MET A 52 -1.90 -4.84 -2.66
N TRP A 53 -1.53 -3.89 -1.78
CA TRP A 53 -0.45 -4.10 -0.83
C TRP A 53 -0.82 -5.17 0.21
N THR A 54 -2.01 -5.06 0.82
CA THR A 54 -2.49 -6.03 1.81
C THR A 54 -2.65 -7.42 1.21
N ASP A 55 -3.24 -7.51 0.01
CA ASP A 55 -3.43 -8.77 -0.72
C ASP A 55 -2.08 -9.42 -1.06
N GLY A 56 -1.13 -8.63 -1.57
CA GLY A 56 0.23 -9.08 -1.85
C GLY A 56 0.97 -9.59 -0.60
N GLU A 57 0.85 -8.85 0.51
CA GLU A 57 1.46 -9.23 1.79
C GLU A 57 0.86 -10.52 2.34
N LEU A 58 -0.47 -10.65 2.31
CA LEU A 58 -1.15 -11.87 2.77
C LEU A 58 -0.79 -13.07 1.89
N ARG A 59 -0.76 -12.89 0.57
CA ARG A 59 -0.37 -13.95 -0.37
C ARG A 59 1.08 -14.38 -0.16
N SER A 60 1.97 -13.43 0.09
CA SER A 60 3.36 -13.71 0.46
C SER A 60 3.44 -14.56 1.73
N ARG A 61 2.76 -14.14 2.80
CA ARG A 61 2.73 -14.87 4.09
C ARG A 61 2.12 -16.26 3.96
N TYR A 62 1.05 -16.38 3.17
CA TYR A 62 0.41 -17.66 2.90
C TYR A 62 1.34 -18.63 2.15
N ASN A 63 2.01 -18.14 1.11
CA ASN A 63 3.01 -18.95 0.40
C ASN A 63 4.15 -19.35 1.34
N MET A 64 4.52 -18.45 2.27
CA MET A 64 5.56 -18.73 3.24
C MET A 64 5.14 -19.78 4.27
N SER A 65 3.91 -19.74 4.75
CA SER A 65 3.43 -20.70 5.76
C SER A 65 3.41 -22.13 5.21
N ALA A 66 3.26 -22.32 3.90
CA ALA A 66 3.40 -23.62 3.25
C ALA A 66 4.82 -24.21 3.39
N THR A 67 5.82 -23.40 3.71
CA THR A 67 7.20 -23.84 3.98
C THR A 67 7.45 -24.12 5.45
N TYR A 68 6.48 -23.96 6.34
CA TYR A 68 6.71 -24.15 7.77
C TYR A 68 6.57 -25.62 8.15
N VAL A 69 7.47 -26.08 9.01
CA VAL A 69 7.38 -27.40 9.66
C VAL A 69 6.66 -27.22 10.98
N VAL A 70 5.60 -27.99 11.17
CA VAL A 70 4.79 -27.97 12.40
C VAL A 70 5.03 -29.25 13.18
N GLU A 71 5.54 -29.13 14.40
CA GLU A 71 5.83 -30.25 15.30
C GLU A 71 4.92 -30.16 16.52
N PRO A 72 4.15 -31.23 16.86
CA PRO A 72 3.28 -31.21 18.03
C PRO A 72 4.12 -31.24 19.32
N ILE A 73 3.77 -30.37 20.27
CA ILE A 73 4.35 -30.36 21.62
C ILE A 73 3.43 -31.14 22.56
N ASN A 74 2.13 -30.87 22.50
CA ASN A 74 1.09 -31.58 23.25
C ASN A 74 -0.27 -31.48 22.52
N SER A 75 -1.36 -31.87 23.18
CA SER A 75 -2.71 -31.88 22.57
C SER A 75 -3.26 -30.49 22.20
N LYS A 76 -2.61 -29.41 22.63
CA LYS A 76 -3.05 -28.02 22.39
C LYS A 76 -2.00 -27.12 21.75
N GLU A 77 -0.74 -27.55 21.76
CA GLU A 77 0.39 -26.70 21.37
C GLU A 77 1.24 -27.40 20.31
N CYS A 78 1.68 -26.63 19.32
CA CYS A 78 2.61 -27.04 18.29
C CYS A 78 3.73 -26.00 18.15
N ASN A 79 4.94 -26.47 17.88
CA ASN A 79 6.05 -25.65 17.45
C ASN A 79 5.95 -25.43 15.93
N VAL A 80 6.24 -24.22 15.46
CA VAL A 80 6.20 -23.88 14.03
C VAL A 80 7.54 -23.28 13.66
N ASN A 81 8.31 -24.05 12.88
CA ASN A 81 9.66 -23.67 12.46
C ASN A 81 9.68 -23.35 10.96
N TYR A 82 10.47 -22.37 10.58
CA TYR A 82 10.70 -22.03 9.18
C TYR A 82 11.61 -23.09 8.53
N ALA A 83 11.22 -23.73 7.42
CA ALA A 83 12.06 -24.78 6.79
C ALA A 83 13.26 -24.23 5.99
N GLY A 84 13.41 -22.91 5.89
CA GLY A 84 14.49 -22.27 5.12
C GLY A 84 15.77 -21.99 5.92
N ILE A 85 16.75 -22.86 5.71
CA ILE A 85 18.22 -22.71 5.86
C ILE A 85 18.73 -22.22 7.22
N SER A 86 19.25 -23.16 8.02
CA SER A 86 20.21 -22.85 9.08
C SER A 86 21.40 -22.09 8.50
N ALA A 87 21.68 -20.91 9.06
CA ALA A 87 22.96 -20.22 8.88
C ALA A 87 24.11 -21.02 9.51
#